data_AF-A0A924EFX2-F1
#
_entry.id   AF-A0A924EFX2-F1
#
_cell.length_a   1.000
_cell.length_b   1.000
_cell.length_c   1.000
_cell.angle_alpha   90.00
_cell.angle_beta   90.00
_cell.angle_gamma   90.00
#
_symmetry.space_group_name_H-M   'P 1'
#
loop_
_entity.id
_entity.type
_entity.pdbx_description
1 polymer ?
#
loop_
_entity_poly.entity_id
_entity_poly.type
_entity_poly.pdbx_seq_one_letter_code
_entity_poly.pdbx_strand_id
1 'polypeptide(L)'
;MKEYTSLEEALKNPELVYRLNLSNKNLMMPNENWAKFKNLQNLSLKNDHLKEIPNGIAFLRNLKILDLSGNDFQILPKSFSNLTNLEELFLNNEKYFKIDSTLKTLSLLPKLKILHL
;
A
#
# COMPACT_ATOMS: atom_id res chain seq x y z
N MET A 1 17.58 -8.37 0.52
CA MET A 1 16.40 -9.03 -0.06
C MET A 1 16.16 -8.48 -1.45
N LYS A 2 15.74 -9.31 -2.40
CA LYS A 2 15.41 -8.91 -3.77
C LYS A 2 14.19 -7.97 -3.77
N GLU A 3 14.22 -6.94 -4.61
CA GLU A 3 13.06 -6.12 -4.93
C GLU A 3 12.46 -6.59 -6.26
N TYR A 4 11.14 -6.75 -6.31
CA TYR A 4 10.40 -7.12 -7.51
C TYR A 4 9.76 -5.87 -8.11
N THR A 5 9.92 -5.66 -9.41
CA THR A 5 9.35 -4.51 -10.15
C THR A 5 8.34 -4.89 -11.22
N SER A 6 8.06 -6.19 -11.33
CA SER A 6 7.08 -6.79 -12.24
C SER A 6 6.09 -7.62 -11.45
N LEU A 7 4.80 -7.32 -11.62
CA LEU A 7 3.73 -8.10 -11.01
C LEU A 7 3.73 -9.54 -11.53
N GLU A 8 3.98 -9.74 -12.82
CA GLU A 8 4.07 -11.07 -13.42
C GLU A 8 5.18 -11.91 -12.78
N GLU A 9 6.36 -11.31 -12.55
CA GLU A 9 7.47 -11.98 -11.90
C GLU A 9 7.18 -12.27 -10.43
N ALA A 10 6.61 -11.29 -9.72
CA ALA A 10 6.25 -11.44 -8.32
C ALA A 10 5.22 -12.56 -8.10
N LEU A 11 4.24 -12.70 -9.01
CA LEU A 11 3.21 -13.73 -8.95
C LEU A 11 3.71 -15.14 -9.23
N LYS A 12 4.90 -15.32 -9.85
CA LYS A 12 5.50 -16.66 -10.03
C LYS A 12 5.88 -17.30 -8.71
N ASN A 13 6.33 -16.50 -7.73
CA ASN A 13 6.77 -16.98 -6.41
C ASN A 13 6.41 -15.98 -5.30
N PRO A 14 5.11 -15.75 -5.02
CA PRO A 14 4.66 -14.64 -4.16
C PRO A 14 5.10 -14.77 -2.71
N GLU A 15 5.34 -15.99 -2.22
CA GLU A 15 5.86 -16.25 -0.87
C GLU A 15 7.33 -15.78 -0.70
N LEU A 16 8.07 -15.57 -1.79
CA LEU A 16 9.44 -15.03 -1.76
C LEU A 16 9.48 -13.50 -1.88
N VAL A 17 8.33 -12.85 -2.08
CA VAL A 17 8.25 -11.41 -2.31
C VAL A 17 8.15 -10.68 -0.97
N TYR A 18 9.25 -10.05 -0.57
CA TYR A 18 9.32 -9.19 0.61
C TYR A 18 9.24 -7.70 0.25
N ARG A 19 9.66 -7.34 -0.96
CA ARG A 19 9.67 -5.97 -1.48
C ARG A 19 9.12 -5.95 -2.90
N LEU A 20 8.09 -5.14 -3.12
CA LEU A 20 7.39 -5.03 -4.39
C LEU A 20 7.20 -3.56 -4.73
N ASN A 21 7.73 -3.14 -5.87
CA ASN A 21 7.61 -1.79 -6.39
C ASN A 21 6.87 -1.83 -7.73
N LEU A 22 5.61 -1.41 -7.72
CA LEU A 22 4.75 -1.35 -8.91
C LEU A 22 4.51 0.10 -9.34
N SER A 23 5.37 1.03 -8.95
CA SER A 23 5.22 2.45 -9.26
C SER A 23 5.17 2.72 -10.77
N ASN A 24 4.33 3.66 -11.19
CA ASN A 24 4.13 4.07 -12.59
C ASN A 24 3.70 2.90 -13.50
N LYS A 25 2.91 1.97 -13.00
CA LYS A 25 2.37 0.83 -13.75
C LYS A 25 0.88 0.95 -14.03
N ASN A 26 0.20 1.98 -13.52
CA ASN A 26 -1.26 2.16 -13.63
C ASN A 26 -1.98 0.88 -13.15
N LEU A 27 -1.67 0.49 -11.92
CA LEU A 27 -1.97 -0.82 -11.41
C LEU A 27 -3.48 -1.11 -11.42
N MET A 28 -3.86 -2.19 -12.09
CA MET A 28 -5.17 -2.80 -11.96
C MET A 28 -4.97 -4.28 -11.64
N MET A 29 -5.26 -4.68 -10.40
CA MET A 29 -5.15 -6.07 -9.94
C MET A 29 -6.38 -6.46 -9.11
N PRO A 30 -6.96 -7.66 -9.33
CA PRO A 30 -8.05 -8.16 -8.51
C PRO A 30 -7.69 -8.26 -7.01
N ASN A 31 -8.67 -8.00 -6.13
CA ASN A 31 -8.46 -7.90 -4.68
C ASN A 31 -7.88 -9.19 -4.07
N GLU A 32 -8.28 -10.35 -4.59
CA GLU A 32 -7.85 -11.67 -4.16
C GLU A 32 -6.36 -11.94 -4.41
N ASN A 33 -5.75 -11.28 -5.40
CA ASN A 33 -4.33 -11.50 -5.70
C ASN A 33 -3.41 -10.87 -4.65
N TRP A 34 -3.84 -9.82 -3.96
CA TRP A 34 -3.06 -9.21 -2.88
C TRP A 34 -2.79 -10.20 -1.73
N ALA A 35 -3.75 -11.09 -1.44
CA ALA A 35 -3.63 -12.09 -0.38
C ALA A 35 -2.53 -13.15 -0.64
N LYS A 36 -2.02 -13.23 -1.88
CA LYS A 36 -0.92 -14.14 -2.24
C LYS A 36 0.42 -13.68 -1.66
N PHE A 37 0.62 -12.38 -1.47
CA PHE A 37 1.90 -11.80 -1.03
C PHE A 37 2.01 -11.78 0.51
N LYS A 38 1.93 -12.95 1.14
CA LYS A 38 1.83 -13.08 2.61
C LYS A 38 3.04 -12.53 3.35
N ASN A 39 4.22 -12.54 2.74
CA ASN A 39 5.48 -12.10 3.34
C ASN A 39 5.88 -10.67 2.98
N LEU A 40 5.02 -9.94 2.24
CA LEU A 40 5.34 -8.61 1.75
C LEU A 40 5.49 -7.63 2.92
N GLN A 41 6.62 -6.93 2.94
CA GLN A 41 6.96 -5.93 3.97
C GLN A 41 7.06 -4.52 3.39
N ASN A 42 7.43 -4.38 2.12
CA ASN A 42 7.54 -3.10 1.44
C ASN A 42 6.73 -3.13 0.15
N LEU A 43 5.80 -2.18 0.01
CA LEU A 43 5.00 -1.99 -1.19
C LEU A 43 5.09 -0.52 -1.63
N SER A 44 5.39 -0.29 -2.90
CA SER A 44 5.28 1.03 -3.51
C SER A 44 4.33 0.98 -4.71
N LEU A 45 3.32 1.85 -4.68
CA LEU A 45 2.33 2.11 -5.74
C LEU A 45 2.37 3.58 -6.13
N LYS A 46 3.57 4.16 -6.11
CA LYS A 46 3.77 5.58 -6.36
C LYS A 46 3.40 5.93 -7.80
N ASN A 47 2.73 7.07 -7.98
CA ASN A 47 2.35 7.59 -9.31
C ASN A 47 1.55 6.57 -10.15
N ASP A 48 0.64 5.83 -9.55
CA ASP A 48 -0.21 4.85 -10.25
C ASP A 48 -1.59 5.42 -10.64
N HIS A 49 -1.84 6.72 -10.41
CA HIS A 49 -3.11 7.40 -10.66
C HIS A 49 -4.31 6.71 -9.98
N LEU A 50 -4.07 6.12 -8.81
CA LEU A 50 -5.09 5.43 -8.04
C LEU A 50 -6.14 6.45 -7.58
N LYS A 51 -7.35 6.37 -8.13
CA LYS A 51 -8.52 7.13 -7.66
C LYS A 51 -9.09 6.56 -6.36
N GLU A 52 -8.92 5.26 -6.18
CA GLU A 52 -9.28 4.51 -4.99
C GLU A 52 -8.17 3.52 -4.67
N ILE A 53 -7.96 3.27 -3.38
CA ILE A 53 -6.97 2.30 -2.93
C ILE A 53 -7.61 0.89 -2.97
N PRO A 54 -6.97 -0.11 -3.61
CA PRO A 54 -7.50 -1.47 -3.65
C PRO A 54 -7.73 -2.05 -2.25
N ASN A 55 -8.96 -2.51 -1.97
CA ASN A 55 -9.31 -3.10 -0.68
C ASN A 55 -8.43 -4.31 -0.32
N GLY A 56 -7.89 -5.01 -1.31
CA GLY A 56 -6.99 -6.14 -1.11
C GLY A 56 -5.68 -5.80 -0.38
N ILE A 57 -5.24 -4.54 -0.37
CA ILE A 57 -4.06 -4.11 0.39
C ILE A 57 -4.20 -4.47 1.87
N ALA A 58 -5.42 -4.45 2.41
CA ALA A 58 -5.69 -4.81 3.81
C ALA A 58 -5.37 -6.29 4.15
N PHE A 59 -5.12 -7.16 3.16
CA PHE A 59 -4.67 -8.53 3.38
C PHE A 59 -3.17 -8.63 3.68
N LEU A 60 -2.39 -7.58 3.40
CA LEU A 60 -0.94 -7.53 3.58
C LEU A 60 -0.56 -7.28 5.03
N ARG A 61 -0.90 -8.21 5.94
CA ARG A 61 -0.72 -8.05 7.39
C ARG A 61 0.74 -7.90 7.84
N ASN A 62 1.71 -8.30 7.01
CA ASN A 62 3.14 -8.16 7.29
C ASN A 62 3.74 -6.87 6.71
N LEU A 63 2.94 -6.02 6.06
CA LEU A 63 3.40 -4.79 5.45
C LEU A 63 3.87 -3.82 6.51
N LYS A 64 5.09 -3.29 6.34
CA LYS A 64 5.75 -2.33 7.23
C LYS A 64 5.88 -0.96 6.60
N ILE A 65 6.12 -0.92 5.29
CA ILE A 65 6.33 0.31 4.54
C ILE A 65 5.40 0.31 3.34
N LEU A 66 4.61 1.37 3.21
CA LEU A 66 3.68 1.57 2.09
C LEU A 66 3.90 2.97 1.50
N ASP A 67 4.21 3.04 0.21
CA ASP A 67 4.29 4.29 -0.54
C ASP A 67 3.12 4.39 -1.51
N LEU A 68 2.25 5.38 -1.27
CA LEU A 68 1.11 5.72 -2.11
C LEU A 68 1.25 7.13 -2.71
N SER A 69 2.43 7.74 -2.67
CA SER A 69 2.62 9.14 -3.09
C SER A 69 2.26 9.36 -4.57
N GLY A 70 1.75 10.54 -4.89
CA GLY A 70 1.49 10.97 -6.27
C GLY A 70 0.32 10.24 -6.95
N ASN A 71 -0.66 9.79 -6.18
CA ASN A 71 -1.93 9.25 -6.65
C ASN A 71 -3.05 10.31 -6.53
N ASP A 72 -4.29 9.87 -6.79
CA ASP A 72 -5.47 10.71 -6.93
C ASP A 72 -6.59 10.33 -5.94
N PHE A 73 -6.29 9.57 -4.88
CA PHE A 73 -7.30 9.11 -3.93
C PHE A 73 -7.62 10.21 -2.90
N GLN A 74 -8.86 10.21 -2.40
CA GLN A 74 -9.31 11.25 -1.46
C GLN A 74 -9.11 10.85 0.00
N ILE A 75 -9.28 9.56 0.31
CA ILE A 75 -9.30 9.03 1.67
C ILE A 75 -8.61 7.66 1.74
N LEU A 76 -8.08 7.33 2.92
CA LEU A 76 -7.70 5.94 3.22
C LEU A 76 -8.94 5.12 3.62
N PRO A 77 -9.14 3.91 3.06
CA PRO A 77 -10.27 3.08 3.42
C PRO A 77 -10.12 2.56 4.86
N LYS A 78 -11.24 2.35 5.56
CA LYS A 78 -11.26 1.85 6.96
C LYS A 78 -10.51 0.51 7.12
N SER A 79 -10.42 -0.27 6.06
CA SER A 79 -9.70 -1.55 6.00
C SER A 79 -8.20 -1.42 6.28
N PHE A 80 -7.62 -0.21 6.20
CA PHE A 80 -6.23 0.05 6.58
C PHE A 80 -5.94 -0.30 8.04
N SER A 81 -6.95 -0.28 8.93
CA SER A 81 -6.82 -0.77 10.30
C SER A 81 -6.32 -2.23 10.40
N ASN A 82 -6.44 -3.02 9.33
CA ASN A 82 -5.89 -4.38 9.27
C ASN A 82 -4.38 -4.43 9.01
N LEU A 83 -3.75 -3.32 8.61
CA LEU A 83 -2.31 -3.20 8.41
C LEU A 83 -1.61 -2.99 9.76
N THR A 84 -1.80 -3.93 10.68
CA THR A 84 -1.37 -3.82 12.09
C THR A 84 0.15 -3.77 12.28
N ASN A 85 0.91 -4.07 11.24
CA ASN A 85 2.37 -3.96 11.22
C ASN A 85 2.91 -2.77 10.43
N LEU A 86 2.05 -1.89 9.90
CA LEU A 86 2.51 -0.73 9.13
C LEU A 86 3.22 0.26 10.06
N GLU A 87 4.46 0.61 9.71
CA GLU A 87 5.34 1.49 10.49
C GLU A 87 5.57 2.84 9.80
N GLU A 88 5.57 2.84 8.47
CA GLU A 88 5.85 4.02 7.65
C GLU A 88 4.92 4.10 6.44
N LEU A 89 4.33 5.27 6.23
CA LEU A 89 3.37 5.54 5.18
C LEU A 89 3.71 6.84 4.46
N PHE A 90 3.78 6.80 3.13
CA PHE A 90 3.99 7.98 2.29
C PHE A 90 2.70 8.33 1.55
N LEU A 91 2.22 9.56 1.75
CA LEU A 91 1.03 10.14 1.13
C LEU A 91 1.33 11.52 0.52
N ASN A 92 2.59 11.76 0.13
CA ASN A 92 2.99 13.05 -0.42
C ASN A 92 2.37 13.28 -1.80
N ASN A 93 2.15 14.55 -2.15
CA ASN A 93 1.67 14.95 -3.48
C ASN A 93 0.28 14.39 -3.86
N GLU A 94 -0.57 14.11 -2.88
CA GLU A 94 -1.96 13.71 -3.14
C GLU A 94 -2.84 14.94 -3.37
N LYS A 95 -3.25 15.16 -4.63
CA LYS A 95 -3.96 16.38 -5.05
C LYS A 95 -5.33 16.57 -4.38
N TYR A 96 -6.01 15.48 -4.02
CA TYR A 96 -7.40 15.50 -3.52
C TYR A 96 -7.53 15.01 -2.08
N PHE A 97 -6.41 14.90 -1.36
CA PHE A 97 -6.36 14.26 -0.06
C PHE A 97 -7.08 15.05 1.03
N LYS A 98 -7.97 14.37 1.75
CA LYS A 98 -8.76 14.93 2.85
C LYS A 98 -8.17 14.50 4.19
N ILE A 99 -7.34 15.37 4.77
CA ILE A 99 -6.62 15.08 6.01
C ILE A 99 -7.53 14.62 7.15
N ASP A 100 -8.69 15.27 7.36
CA ASP A 100 -9.60 14.95 8.47
C ASP A 100 -10.15 13.52 8.44
N SER A 101 -10.53 13.05 7.25
CA SER A 101 -11.01 11.68 7.05
C SER A 101 -9.89 10.67 7.24
N THR A 102 -8.68 11.03 6.82
CA THR A 102 -7.52 10.14 6.91
C THR A 102 -7.01 10.00 8.35
N LEU A 103 -7.00 11.08 9.14
CA LEU A 103 -6.56 11.03 10.55
C LEU A 103 -7.32 9.98 11.37
N LYS A 104 -8.63 9.84 11.14
CA LYS A 104 -9.46 8.81 11.80
C LYS A 104 -9.02 7.38 11.46
N THR A 105 -8.56 7.14 10.23
CA THR A 105 -8.04 5.83 9.80
C THR A 105 -6.63 5.62 10.33
N LEU A 106 -5.78 6.64 10.28
CA LEU A 106 -4.40 6.56 10.78
C LEU A 106 -4.34 6.29 12.29
N SER A 107 -5.28 6.84 13.08
CA SER A 107 -5.36 6.57 14.52
C SER A 107 -5.65 5.10 14.87
N LEU A 108 -6.07 4.29 13.89
CA LEU A 108 -6.31 2.85 14.07
C LEU A 108 -5.06 1.99 13.80
N LEU A 109 -3.96 2.58 13.33
CA LEU A 109 -2.73 1.87 12.99
C LEU A 109 -1.80 1.84 14.22
N PRO A 110 -1.67 0.69 14.91
CA PRO A 110 -1.02 0.64 16.22
C PRO A 110 0.51 0.81 16.18
N LYS A 111 1.14 0.62 15.01
CA LYS A 111 2.60 0.68 14.84
C LYS A 111 3.08 1.80 13.94
N LEU A 112 2.17 2.63 13.42
CA LEU A 112 2.55 3.73 12.53
C LEU A 112 3.37 4.75 13.32
N LYS A 113 4.59 5.02 12.87
CA LYS A 113 5.54 5.94 13.52
C LYS A 113 5.89 7.12 12.62
N ILE A 114 5.91 6.88 11.31
CA ILE A 114 6.38 7.85 10.33
C ILE A 114 5.29 8.03 9.27
N LEU A 115 4.92 9.29 9.05
CA LEU A 115 3.99 9.70 8.02
C LEU A 115 4.64 10.80 7.19
N HIS A 116 4.64 10.63 5.87
CA HIS A 116 5.10 11.63 4.92
C HIS A 116 3.89 12.21 4.19
N LEU A 117 3.73 13.53 4.21
CA LEU A 117 2.59 14.30 3.67
C LEU A 117 3.08 15.38 2.69
#